data_AF-A0A2M9PAB8-F1
#
_entry.id   AF-A0A2M9PAB8-F1
#
_cell.length_a   1.000
_cell.length_b   1.000
_cell.length_c   1.000
_cell.angle_alpha   90.00
_cell.angle_beta   90.00
_cell.angle_gamma   90.00
#
_symmetry.space_group_name_H-M   'P 1'
#
loop_
_entity.id
_entity.type
_entity.pdbx_description
1 polymer ?
#
loop_
_entity_poly.entity_id
_entity_poly.type
_entity_poly.pdbx_seq_one_letter_code
_entity_poly.pdbx_strand_id
1 'polypeptide(L)'
;MHLEQYDRIRDRIAAEGWTPAIETQIALFICAAKAVNLPFLALAGAAVPPVFAWPGFSGGTQDAGPGGVVWQYLNAQLFRESEALTLLCRITRWSPDPWVYARSMAIVAPISAEAARVGLSSLQRDGQTPGLETLAFGHALLAQVRLAPIIPPSEAQAPFAVALTRIEQENGRLLQTQIRLLKDGYAETPLAEREAVIAAKVALVEAAFGRFLDSLAA
;
A
#
# COMPACT_ATOMS: atom_id res chain seq x y z
N MET A 1 14.39 -3.27 11.40
CA MET A 1 15.11 -3.39 10.11
C MET A 1 15.36 -4.87 9.82
N HIS A 2 14.70 -5.43 8.81
CA HIS A 2 14.59 -6.87 8.55
C HIS A 2 15.75 -7.49 7.75
N LEU A 3 17.00 -7.04 7.98
CA LEU A 3 18.13 -7.38 7.10
C LEU A 3 18.36 -8.89 6.96
N GLU A 4 18.41 -9.61 8.09
CA GLU A 4 18.64 -11.06 8.08
C GLU A 4 17.53 -11.84 7.37
N GLN A 5 16.28 -11.36 7.45
CA GLN A 5 15.17 -11.97 6.72
C GLN A 5 15.30 -11.70 5.22
N TYR A 6 15.63 -10.47 4.83
CA TYR A 6 15.83 -10.12 3.44
C TYR A 6 16.95 -10.92 2.78
N ASP A 7 18.08 -11.08 3.47
CA ASP A 7 19.21 -11.84 2.93
C ASP A 7 18.85 -13.32 2.75
N ARG A 8 18.20 -13.95 3.74
CA ARG A 8 17.72 -15.34 3.60
C ARG A 8 16.75 -15.53 2.44
N ILE A 9 15.79 -14.63 2.29
CA ILE A 9 14.82 -14.71 1.18
C ILE A 9 15.53 -14.50 -0.17
N ARG A 10 16.44 -13.53 -0.25
CA ARG A 10 17.22 -13.25 -1.45
C ARG A 10 18.07 -14.44 -1.87
N ASP A 11 18.76 -15.07 -0.92
CA ASP A 11 19.60 -16.25 -1.16
C ASP A 11 18.76 -17.45 -1.62
N ARG A 12 17.57 -17.64 -1.02
CA ARG A 12 16.63 -18.66 -1.44
C ARG A 12 16.14 -18.42 -2.88
N ILE A 13 15.73 -17.21 -3.22
CA ILE A 13 15.29 -16.88 -4.59
C ILE A 13 16.46 -17.02 -5.56
N ALA A 14 17.69 -16.72 -5.16
CA ALA A 14 18.86 -16.92 -6.01
C ALA A 14 19.14 -18.40 -6.28
N ALA A 15 18.86 -19.28 -5.32
CA ALA A 15 19.07 -20.72 -5.43
C ALA A 15 17.93 -21.45 -6.14
N GLU A 16 16.68 -21.10 -5.84
CA GLU A 16 15.47 -21.81 -6.29
C GLU A 16 14.75 -21.10 -7.44
N GLY A 17 15.12 -19.84 -7.72
CA GLY A 17 14.35 -18.93 -8.56
C GLY A 17 13.07 -18.45 -7.87
N TRP A 18 12.27 -17.68 -8.61
CA TRP A 18 10.90 -17.39 -8.19
C TRP A 18 10.06 -18.67 -8.28
N THR A 19 9.61 -19.20 -7.15
CA THR A 19 8.70 -20.37 -7.17
C THR A 19 7.23 -19.89 -7.18
N PRO A 20 6.28 -20.68 -7.71
CA PRO A 20 4.86 -20.32 -7.67
C PRO A 20 4.35 -20.03 -6.25
N ALA A 21 4.90 -20.72 -5.25
CA ALA A 21 4.55 -20.48 -3.84
C ALA A 21 5.04 -19.11 -3.34
N ILE A 22 6.28 -18.71 -3.67
CA ILE A 22 6.82 -17.39 -3.32
C ILE A 22 6.04 -16.29 -4.03
N GLU A 23 5.83 -16.42 -5.35
CA GLU A 23 5.09 -15.43 -6.13
C GLU A 23 3.66 -15.25 -5.61
N THR A 24 2.98 -16.35 -5.30
CA THR A 24 1.61 -16.32 -4.74
C THR A 24 1.55 -15.60 -3.40
N GLN A 25 2.47 -15.92 -2.46
CA GLN A 25 2.50 -15.25 -1.15
C GLN A 25 2.73 -13.75 -1.30
N ILE A 26 3.69 -13.35 -2.14
CA ILE A 26 4.00 -11.95 -2.39
C ILE A 26 2.81 -11.24 -3.04
N ALA A 27 2.20 -11.84 -4.08
CA ALA A 27 1.07 -11.26 -4.78
C ALA A 27 -0.13 -11.05 -3.84
N LEU A 28 -0.47 -12.05 -3.01
CA LEU A 28 -1.56 -11.93 -2.04
C LEU A 28 -1.27 -10.85 -0.98
N PHE A 29 -0.03 -10.77 -0.49
CA PHE A 29 0.35 -9.74 0.46
C PHE A 29 0.26 -8.34 -0.15
N ILE A 30 0.78 -8.15 -1.36
CA ILE A 30 0.72 -6.86 -2.07
C ILE A 30 -0.71 -6.47 -2.40
N CYS A 31 -1.54 -7.40 -2.85
CA CYS A 31 -2.97 -7.15 -3.06
C CYS A 31 -3.66 -6.67 -1.78
N ALA A 32 -3.40 -7.32 -0.64
CA ALA A 32 -3.95 -6.91 0.65
C ALA A 32 -3.42 -5.53 1.09
N ALA A 33 -2.11 -5.28 0.94
CA ALA A 33 -1.49 -4.01 1.28
C ALA A 33 -1.98 -2.85 0.39
N LYS A 34 -2.34 -3.14 -0.87
CA LYS A 34 -2.85 -2.15 -1.82
C LYS A 34 -4.35 -1.92 -1.77
N ALA A 35 -5.11 -2.87 -1.22
CA ALA A 35 -6.55 -2.77 -1.06
C ALA A 35 -7.01 -1.55 -0.24
N VAL A 36 -6.11 -0.90 0.51
CA VAL A 36 -6.39 0.33 1.27
C VAL A 36 -6.34 1.59 0.40
N ASN A 37 -5.44 1.62 -0.59
CA ASN A 37 -5.28 2.80 -1.44
C ASN A 37 -6.40 2.90 -2.49
N LEU A 38 -6.89 1.76 -3.00
CA LEU A 38 -7.90 1.76 -4.06
C LEU A 38 -9.22 2.44 -3.64
N PRO A 39 -9.81 2.14 -2.48
CA PRO A 39 -11.01 2.84 -2.01
C PRO A 39 -10.76 4.31 -1.72
N PHE A 40 -9.59 4.68 -1.19
CA PHE A 40 -9.23 6.09 -0.99
C PHE A 40 -9.16 6.85 -2.31
N LEU A 41 -8.43 6.32 -3.29
CA LEU A 41 -8.28 6.92 -4.60
C LEU A 41 -9.61 6.91 -5.38
N ALA A 42 -10.43 5.88 -5.22
CA ALA A 42 -11.76 5.80 -5.81
C ALA A 42 -12.74 6.79 -5.17
N LEU A 43 -12.75 6.95 -3.84
CA LEU A 43 -13.58 7.95 -3.15
C LEU A 43 -13.13 9.36 -3.52
N ALA A 44 -11.83 9.63 -3.49
CA ALA A 44 -11.29 10.94 -3.86
C ALA A 44 -11.45 11.25 -5.37
N GLY A 45 -11.58 10.23 -6.22
CA GLY A 45 -11.86 10.36 -7.65
C GLY A 45 -13.35 10.42 -8.02
N ALA A 46 -14.24 9.75 -7.28
CA ALA A 46 -15.67 9.70 -7.55
C ALA A 46 -16.45 10.82 -6.84
N ALA A 47 -16.01 11.23 -5.65
CA ALA A 47 -16.58 12.35 -4.92
C ALA A 47 -15.74 13.58 -5.20
N VAL A 48 -16.13 14.37 -6.21
CA VAL A 48 -15.91 15.81 -6.09
C VAL A 48 -17.21 16.58 -6.33
N PRO A 49 -18.11 16.63 -5.33
CA PRO A 49 -18.86 17.86 -5.05
C PRO A 49 -17.90 18.89 -4.39
N PRO A 50 -18.27 20.19 -4.35
CA PRO A 50 -17.41 21.33 -3.99
C PRO A 50 -16.85 21.34 -2.55
N VAL A 51 -16.94 20.24 -1.81
CA VAL A 51 -16.56 20.10 -0.39
C VAL A 51 -15.12 19.59 -0.20
N PHE A 52 -14.42 19.17 -1.27
CA PHE A 52 -12.96 18.97 -1.26
C PHE A 52 -12.19 20.31 -1.31
N ALA A 53 -12.60 21.28 -0.48
CA ALA A 53 -11.71 22.35 -0.04
C ALA A 53 -10.70 21.73 0.93
N TRP A 54 -9.70 21.03 0.38
CA TRP A 54 -8.62 20.44 1.15
C TRP A 54 -7.86 21.59 1.84
N PRO A 55 -7.79 21.65 3.19
CA PRO A 55 -7.29 22.83 3.91
C PRO A 55 -5.83 23.24 3.57
N GLY A 56 -5.05 22.32 2.99
CA GLY A 56 -3.67 22.55 2.53
C GLY A 56 -3.49 22.76 1.01
N PHE A 57 -4.54 22.69 0.20
CA PHE A 57 -4.49 23.04 -1.22
C PHE A 57 -5.23 24.37 -1.40
N SER A 58 -4.48 25.45 -1.41
CA SER A 58 -5.00 26.81 -1.63
C SER A 58 -5.41 27.08 -3.09
N GLY A 59 -5.40 26.07 -3.95
CA GLY A 59 -6.00 26.14 -5.28
C GLY A 59 -7.51 26.15 -5.10
N GLY A 60 -8.19 27.15 -5.65
CA GLY A 60 -9.63 27.31 -5.49
C GLY A 60 -10.40 26.03 -5.84
N THR A 61 -11.68 25.97 -5.45
CA THR A 61 -12.61 24.84 -5.69
C THR A 61 -12.63 24.32 -7.15
N GLN A 62 -12.08 25.07 -8.09
CA GLN A 62 -11.86 24.74 -9.50
C GLN A 62 -10.78 23.67 -9.74
N ASP A 63 -9.73 23.58 -8.92
CA ASP A 63 -8.61 22.63 -9.11
C ASP A 63 -8.87 21.23 -8.53
N ALA A 64 -9.82 21.15 -7.59
CA ALA A 64 -10.23 19.91 -6.95
C ALA A 64 -11.36 19.20 -7.70
N GLY A 65 -12.21 19.94 -8.44
CA GLY A 65 -13.38 19.45 -9.19
C GLY A 65 -13.10 18.35 -10.23
N PRO A 66 -14.14 17.68 -10.76
CA PRO A 66 -13.97 16.78 -11.90
C PRO A 66 -13.32 17.52 -13.07
N GLY A 67 -12.16 17.05 -13.52
CA GLY A 67 -11.34 17.72 -14.54
C GLY A 67 -10.29 18.70 -14.01
N GLY A 68 -10.26 19.00 -12.71
CA GLY A 68 -9.20 19.77 -12.05
C GLY A 68 -7.89 18.98 -11.86
N VAL A 69 -6.77 19.67 -11.62
CA VAL A 69 -5.42 19.06 -11.57
C VAL A 69 -5.30 18.02 -10.46
N VAL A 70 -5.90 18.27 -9.29
CA VAL A 70 -5.86 17.34 -8.15
C VAL A 70 -6.66 16.08 -8.45
N TRP A 71 -7.84 16.24 -9.04
CA TRP A 71 -8.68 15.12 -9.48
C TRP A 71 -7.95 14.27 -10.53
N GLN A 72 -7.34 14.91 -11.53
CA GLN A 72 -6.57 14.22 -12.57
C GLN A 72 -5.40 13.44 -11.97
N TYR A 73 -4.67 14.03 -11.01
CA TYR A 73 -3.57 13.36 -10.32
C TYR A 73 -4.04 12.11 -9.57
N LEU A 74 -5.11 12.21 -8.78
CA LEU A 74 -5.66 11.11 -7.98
C LEU A 74 -6.19 9.98 -8.87
N ASN A 75 -6.92 10.32 -9.94
CA ASN A 75 -7.41 9.32 -10.90
C ASN A 75 -6.26 8.66 -11.66
N ALA A 76 -5.29 9.44 -12.14
CA ALA A 76 -4.10 8.87 -12.78
C ALA A 76 -3.36 7.92 -11.84
N GLN A 77 -3.33 8.23 -10.54
CA GLN A 77 -2.74 7.33 -9.56
C GLN A 77 -3.56 6.07 -9.32
N LEU A 78 -4.90 6.18 -9.24
CA LEU A 78 -5.80 5.03 -9.15
C LEU A 78 -5.54 4.05 -10.29
N PHE A 79 -5.49 4.56 -11.52
CA PHE A 79 -5.28 3.73 -12.71
C PHE A 79 -3.87 3.12 -12.72
N ARG A 80 -2.82 3.89 -12.36
CA ARG A 80 -1.46 3.34 -12.25
C ARG A 80 -1.36 2.21 -11.23
N GLU A 81 -1.96 2.35 -10.05
CA GLU A 81 -1.95 1.29 -9.05
C GLU A 81 -2.78 0.07 -9.48
N SER A 82 -3.95 0.31 -10.09
CA SER A 82 -4.82 -0.75 -10.59
C SER A 82 -4.16 -1.54 -11.73
N GLU A 83 -3.50 -0.84 -12.66
CA GLU A 83 -2.71 -1.46 -13.73
C GLU A 83 -1.57 -2.30 -13.14
N ALA A 84 -0.81 -1.75 -12.19
CA ALA A 84 0.31 -2.46 -11.58
C ALA A 84 -0.14 -3.73 -10.85
N LEU A 85 -1.25 -3.68 -10.10
CA LEU A 85 -1.85 -4.87 -9.48
C LEU A 85 -2.35 -5.88 -10.50
N THR A 86 -3.02 -5.41 -11.55
CA THR A 86 -3.52 -6.28 -12.63
C THR A 86 -2.37 -7.01 -13.31
N LEU A 87 -1.29 -6.29 -13.62
CA LEU A 87 -0.08 -6.87 -14.21
C LEU A 87 0.57 -7.86 -13.25
N LEU A 88 0.73 -7.51 -11.97
CA LEU A 88 1.26 -8.42 -10.95
C LEU A 88 0.45 -9.72 -10.90
N CYS A 89 -0.88 -9.63 -10.77
CA CYS A 89 -1.75 -10.81 -10.74
C CYS A 89 -1.66 -11.65 -12.01
N ARG A 90 -1.49 -11.01 -13.18
CA ARG A 90 -1.41 -11.69 -14.48
C ARG A 90 -0.09 -12.42 -14.70
N ILE A 91 1.02 -11.87 -14.22
CA ILE A 91 2.35 -12.50 -14.36
C ILE A 91 2.64 -13.49 -13.24
N THR A 92 1.91 -13.40 -12.12
CA THR A 92 2.05 -14.34 -10.99
C THR A 92 1.74 -15.76 -11.45
N ARG A 93 2.69 -16.67 -11.25
CA ARG A 93 2.46 -18.10 -11.33
C ARG A 93 1.82 -18.55 -10.04
N TRP A 94 0.50 -18.67 -10.09
CA TRP A 94 -0.30 -19.09 -8.96
C TRP A 94 0.05 -20.52 -8.53
N SER A 95 0.32 -20.70 -7.26
CA SER A 95 0.54 -22.01 -6.66
C SER A 95 -0.76 -22.83 -6.72
N PRO A 96 -0.70 -24.12 -7.06
CA PRO A 96 -1.85 -25.02 -6.94
C PRO A 96 -2.08 -25.47 -5.48
N ASP A 97 -1.12 -25.24 -4.58
CA ASP A 97 -1.23 -25.64 -3.17
C ASP A 97 -2.17 -24.70 -2.39
N PRO A 98 -3.36 -25.18 -1.94
CA PRO A 98 -4.30 -24.36 -1.18
C PRO A 98 -3.73 -23.88 0.16
N TRP A 99 -2.73 -24.58 0.71
CA TRP A 99 -2.13 -24.21 1.99
C TRP A 99 -1.30 -22.92 1.91
N VAL A 100 -0.75 -22.61 0.73
CA VAL A 100 -0.11 -21.31 0.48
C VAL A 100 -1.11 -20.16 0.69
N TYR A 101 -2.35 -20.31 0.20
CA TYR A 101 -3.39 -19.29 0.36
C TYR A 101 -3.84 -19.17 1.80
N ALA A 102 -4.09 -20.30 2.48
CA ALA A 102 -4.51 -20.31 3.89
C ALA A 102 -3.49 -19.58 4.79
N ARG A 103 -2.19 -19.88 4.63
CA ARG A 103 -1.12 -19.19 5.36
C ARG A 103 -1.04 -17.72 5.00
N SER A 104 -1.12 -17.39 3.71
CA SER A 104 -1.09 -15.99 3.24
C SER A 104 -2.24 -15.17 3.84
N MET A 105 -3.45 -15.75 3.89
CA MET A 105 -4.63 -15.11 4.49
C MET A 105 -4.45 -14.84 5.98
N ALA A 106 -3.88 -15.80 6.73
CA ALA A 106 -3.59 -15.60 8.16
C ALA A 106 -2.57 -14.46 8.38
N ILE A 107 -1.56 -14.35 7.51
CA ILE A 107 -0.53 -13.31 7.59
C ILE A 107 -1.13 -11.92 7.34
N VAL A 108 -1.96 -11.78 6.31
CA VAL A 108 -2.58 -10.49 5.93
C VAL A 108 -3.81 -10.13 6.77
N ALA A 109 -4.38 -11.06 7.54
CA ALA A 109 -5.62 -10.84 8.29
C ALA A 109 -5.61 -9.55 9.14
N PRO A 110 -4.53 -9.16 9.85
CA PRO A 110 -4.51 -7.92 10.61
C PRO A 110 -4.54 -6.66 9.72
N ILE A 111 -3.91 -6.71 8.54
CA ILE A 111 -3.97 -5.63 7.55
C ILE A 111 -5.40 -5.51 7.02
N SER A 112 -6.03 -6.63 6.66
CA SER A 112 -7.41 -6.65 6.17
C SER A 112 -8.43 -6.19 7.21
N ALA A 113 -8.25 -6.60 8.47
CA ALA A 113 -9.11 -6.17 9.58
C ALA A 113 -8.98 -4.66 9.82
N GLU A 114 -7.75 -4.13 9.81
CA GLU A 114 -7.52 -2.70 9.96
C GLU A 114 -8.08 -1.93 8.75
N ALA A 115 -7.89 -2.43 7.53
CA ALA A 115 -8.46 -1.86 6.31
C ALA A 115 -9.99 -1.77 6.38
N ALA A 116 -10.65 -2.83 6.86
CA ALA A 116 -12.10 -2.83 7.06
C ALA A 116 -12.52 -1.82 8.13
N ARG A 117 -11.78 -1.74 9.25
CA ARG A 117 -12.05 -0.80 10.34
C ARG A 117 -11.93 0.65 9.87
N VAL A 118 -10.82 1.03 9.23
CA VAL A 118 -10.60 2.41 8.75
C VAL A 118 -11.50 2.75 7.55
N GLY A 119 -11.72 1.78 6.65
CA GLY A 119 -12.60 1.94 5.50
C GLY A 119 -14.06 2.16 5.90
N LEU A 120 -14.58 1.35 6.83
CA LEU A 120 -15.94 1.51 7.37
C LEU A 120 -16.07 2.84 8.15
N SER A 121 -15.06 3.22 8.93
CA SER A 121 -15.06 4.50 9.65
C SER A 121 -15.04 5.72 8.73
N SER A 122 -14.46 5.58 7.53
CA SER A 122 -14.40 6.66 6.53
C SER A 122 -15.72 6.80 5.77
N LEU A 123 -16.45 5.70 5.55
CA LEU A 123 -17.79 5.71 4.93
C LEU A 123 -18.86 6.28 5.87
N GLN A 124 -18.68 6.17 7.19
CA GLN A 124 -19.63 6.66 8.20
C GLN A 124 -19.49 8.16 8.54
N ARG A 125 -18.39 8.81 8.14
CA ARG A 125 -18.25 10.27 8.25
C ARG A 125 -18.77 10.91 6.96
N ASP A 126 -19.96 11.50 6.99
CA ASP A 126 -20.65 12.28 5.94
C ASP A 126 -19.74 12.96 4.88
N GLY A 127 -19.17 12.20 3.95
CA GLY A 127 -18.37 12.70 2.82
C GLY A 127 -17.14 13.55 3.18
N GLN A 128 -16.65 13.53 4.42
CA GLN A 128 -15.49 14.33 4.83
C GLN A 128 -14.17 13.65 4.47
N THR A 129 -13.10 14.46 4.40
CA THR A 129 -11.69 14.07 4.22
C THR A 129 -11.37 12.73 4.88
N PRO A 130 -10.53 11.85 4.28
CA PRO A 130 -10.15 10.58 4.91
C PRO A 130 -9.82 10.81 6.38
N GLY A 131 -10.20 9.91 7.27
CA GLY A 131 -9.76 10.04 8.66
C GLY A 131 -8.22 10.04 8.73
N LEU A 132 -7.65 10.76 9.70
CA LEU A 132 -6.22 10.71 10.03
C LEU A 132 -5.72 9.25 10.09
N GLU A 133 -6.54 8.35 10.65
CA GLU A 133 -6.23 6.92 10.73
C GLU A 133 -6.08 6.24 9.36
N THR A 134 -6.94 6.57 8.39
CA THR A 134 -6.90 6.00 7.04
C THR A 134 -5.64 6.43 6.32
N LEU A 135 -5.30 7.72 6.40
CA LEU A 135 -4.10 8.26 5.78
C LEU A 135 -2.83 7.74 6.47
N ALA A 136 -2.82 7.67 7.80
CA ALA A 136 -1.72 7.09 8.57
C ALA A 136 -1.51 5.60 8.23
N PHE A 137 -2.59 4.85 8.00
CA PHE A 137 -2.51 3.45 7.63
C PHE A 137 -1.97 3.24 6.21
N GLY A 138 -2.48 4.00 5.23
CA GLY A 138 -1.92 4.03 3.88
C GLY A 138 -0.43 4.41 3.89
N HIS A 139 -0.06 5.40 4.70
CA HIS A 139 1.32 5.83 4.89
C HIS A 139 2.19 4.72 5.45
N ALA A 140 1.74 4.03 6.50
CA ALA A 140 2.47 2.91 7.08
C ALA A 140 2.70 1.80 6.05
N LEU A 141 1.68 1.44 5.26
CA LEU A 141 1.81 0.44 4.19
C LEU A 141 2.82 0.87 3.11
N LEU A 142 2.74 2.12 2.65
CA LEU A 142 3.68 2.67 1.68
C LEU A 142 5.09 2.85 2.24
N ALA A 143 5.28 3.04 3.54
CA ALA A 143 6.59 3.25 4.15
C ALA A 143 7.30 1.93 4.47
N GLN A 144 6.56 0.95 5.02
CA GLN A 144 7.13 -0.27 5.59
C GLN A 144 7.24 -1.41 4.58
N VAL A 145 6.31 -1.53 3.63
CA VAL A 145 6.32 -2.64 2.66
C VAL A 145 7.33 -2.34 1.56
N ARG A 146 8.51 -2.99 1.66
CA ARG A 146 9.65 -2.87 0.73
C ARG A 146 10.10 -4.27 0.32
N LEU A 147 9.98 -4.59 -0.97
CA LEU A 147 10.29 -5.89 -1.55
C LEU A 147 11.51 -5.85 -2.47
N ALA A 148 11.97 -4.68 -2.91
CA ALA A 148 13.21 -4.57 -3.67
C ALA A 148 14.41 -5.28 -3.01
N PRO A 149 14.58 -5.25 -1.66
CA PRO A 149 15.70 -5.95 -1.01
C PRO A 149 15.69 -7.48 -1.14
N ILE A 150 14.57 -8.13 -1.48
CA ILE A 150 14.52 -9.59 -1.66
C ILE A 150 14.84 -10.05 -3.08
N ILE A 151 14.99 -9.12 -4.03
CA ILE A 151 15.24 -9.46 -5.44
C ILE A 151 16.75 -9.70 -5.64
N PRO A 152 17.21 -10.92 -5.96
CA PRO A 152 18.62 -11.15 -6.25
C PRO A 152 18.99 -10.62 -7.64
N PRO A 153 20.24 -10.19 -7.86
CA PRO A 153 20.69 -9.69 -9.17
C PRO A 153 20.47 -10.68 -10.32
N SER A 154 20.59 -11.99 -10.06
CA SER A 154 20.35 -13.06 -11.03
C SER A 154 18.92 -13.09 -11.57
N GLU A 155 17.95 -12.68 -10.76
CA GLU A 155 16.52 -12.73 -11.07
C GLU A 155 15.92 -11.33 -11.31
N ALA A 156 16.74 -10.28 -11.35
CA ALA A 156 16.26 -8.90 -11.44
C ALA A 156 15.46 -8.61 -12.72
N GLN A 157 15.71 -9.37 -13.80
CA GLN A 157 15.01 -9.24 -15.08
C GLN A 157 13.80 -10.17 -15.21
N ALA A 158 13.51 -11.01 -14.21
CA ALA A 158 12.31 -11.82 -14.21
C ALA A 158 11.07 -10.91 -14.26
N PRO A 159 10.05 -11.19 -15.11
CA PRO A 159 8.88 -10.33 -15.22
C PRO A 159 8.22 -10.01 -13.87
N PHE A 160 8.18 -10.99 -12.98
CA PHE A 160 7.68 -10.83 -11.62
C PHE A 160 8.48 -9.79 -10.81
N ALA A 161 9.81 -9.89 -10.80
CA ALA A 161 10.71 -8.95 -10.13
C ALA A 161 10.61 -7.53 -10.70
N VAL A 162 10.47 -7.39 -12.02
CA VAL A 162 10.28 -6.10 -12.69
C VAL A 162 8.98 -5.44 -12.24
N ALA A 163 7.88 -6.20 -12.14
CA ALA A 163 6.60 -5.67 -11.68
C ALA A 163 6.65 -5.24 -10.20
N LEU A 164 7.30 -6.03 -9.33
CA LEU A 164 7.51 -5.65 -7.93
C LEU A 164 8.29 -4.34 -7.81
N THR A 165 9.36 -4.21 -8.59
CA THR A 165 10.18 -2.99 -8.62
C THR A 165 9.37 -1.78 -9.09
N ARG A 166 8.54 -1.94 -10.13
CA ARG A 166 7.63 -0.87 -10.60
C ARG A 166 6.65 -0.45 -9.51
N ILE A 167 6.03 -1.42 -8.81
CA ILE A 167 5.12 -1.14 -7.70
C ILE A 167 5.83 -0.34 -6.60
N GLU A 168 7.04 -0.74 -6.22
CA GLU A 168 7.80 -0.06 -5.17
C GLU A 168 8.23 1.37 -5.56
N GLN A 169 8.62 1.58 -6.81
CA GLN A 169 8.91 2.92 -7.33
C GLN A 169 7.69 3.84 -7.25
N GLU A 170 6.51 3.34 -7.63
CA GLU A 170 5.28 4.13 -7.52
C GLU A 170 4.85 4.36 -6.06
N ASN A 171 5.12 3.40 -5.17
CA ASN A 171 4.94 3.59 -3.73
C ASN A 171 5.79 4.75 -3.20
N GLY A 172 7.05 4.82 -3.64
CA GLY A 172 7.96 5.89 -3.26
C GLY A 172 7.47 7.28 -3.67
N ARG A 173 6.90 7.39 -4.88
CA ARG A 173 6.30 8.65 -5.37
C ARG A 173 5.06 9.05 -4.56
N LEU A 174 4.20 8.08 -4.26
CA LEU A 174 3.00 8.31 -3.45
C LEU A 174 3.30 8.68 -2.01
N LEU A 175 4.34 8.09 -1.43
CA LEU A 175 4.73 8.32 -0.05
C LEU A 175 5.00 9.80 0.21
N GLN A 176 5.64 10.50 -0.74
CA GLN A 176 5.90 11.94 -0.63
C GLN A 176 4.61 12.76 -0.58
N THR A 177 3.63 12.40 -1.41
CA THR A 177 2.30 13.01 -1.37
C THR A 177 1.64 12.77 -0.02
N GLN A 178 1.63 11.53 0.49
CA GLN A 178 1.00 11.22 1.77
C GLN A 178 1.68 11.89 2.97
N ILE A 179 3.01 12.03 2.97
CA ILE A 179 3.73 12.79 3.99
C ILE A 179 3.24 14.23 4.04
N ARG A 180 3.10 14.87 2.87
CA ARG A 180 2.60 16.24 2.79
C ARG A 180 1.15 16.33 3.29
N LEU A 181 0.30 15.38 2.89
CA LEU A 181 -1.10 15.33 3.32
C LEU A 181 -1.24 15.14 4.85
N LEU A 182 -0.40 14.31 5.48
CA LEU A 182 -0.40 14.11 6.94
C LEU A 182 0.06 15.36 7.70
N LYS A 183 1.02 16.10 7.15
CA LYS A 183 1.55 17.32 7.76
C LYS A 183 0.58 18.49 7.64
N ASP A 184 0.09 18.74 6.43
CA ASP A 184 -0.68 19.95 6.10
C ASP A 184 -2.19 19.73 6.33
N GLY A 185 -2.70 18.54 6.02
CA GLY A 185 -4.15 18.23 6.06
C GLY A 185 -4.74 18.06 7.47
N TYR A 186 -3.89 17.89 8.49
CA TYR A 186 -4.30 17.72 9.89
C TYR A 186 -3.52 18.66 10.81
N ALA A 187 -3.15 19.84 10.31
CA ALA A 187 -2.38 20.83 11.09
C ALA A 187 -3.08 21.25 12.39
N GLU A 188 -4.42 21.20 12.41
CA GLU A 188 -5.25 21.50 13.59
C GLU A 188 -5.19 20.40 14.66
N THR A 189 -4.84 19.16 14.29
CA THR A 189 -4.64 18.08 15.25
C THR A 189 -3.27 18.22 15.92
N PRO A 190 -3.19 18.15 17.27
CA PRO A 190 -1.92 18.21 17.99
C PRO A 190 -0.88 17.24 17.43
N LEU A 191 0.37 17.69 17.31
CA LEU A 191 1.45 16.89 16.71
C LEU A 191 1.62 15.53 17.41
N ALA A 192 1.62 15.52 18.74
CA ALA A 192 1.77 14.31 19.53
C ALA A 192 0.65 13.27 19.26
N GLU A 193 -0.58 13.74 19.04
CA GLU A 193 -1.71 12.86 18.69
C GLU A 193 -1.53 12.27 17.28
N ARG A 194 -1.10 13.08 16.31
CA ARG A 194 -0.81 12.62 14.95
C ARG A 194 0.30 11.57 14.93
N GLU A 195 1.41 11.84 15.63
CA GLU A 195 2.53 10.91 15.74
C GLU A 195 2.13 9.61 16.42
N ALA A 196 1.29 9.66 17.47
CA ALA A 196 0.78 8.47 18.12
C ALA A 196 -0.07 7.59 17.17
N VAL A 197 -0.97 8.20 16.39
CA VAL A 197 -1.76 7.47 15.39
C VAL A 197 -0.86 6.85 14.32
N ILE A 198 0.10 7.61 13.78
CA ILE A 198 1.04 7.12 12.76
C ILE A 198 1.87 5.96 13.33
N ALA A 199 2.44 6.11 14.52
CA ALA A 199 3.24 5.08 15.16
C ALA A 199 2.45 3.78 15.38
N ALA A 200 1.18 3.88 15.79
CA ALA A 200 0.31 2.71 15.95
C ALA A 200 0.08 1.98 14.62
N LYS A 201 -0.14 2.70 13.51
CA LYS A 201 -0.29 2.07 12.19
C LYS A 201 1.02 1.47 11.68
N VAL A 202 2.14 2.15 11.90
CA VAL A 202 3.48 1.64 11.55
C VAL A 202 3.76 0.32 12.28
N ALA A 203 3.54 0.26 13.59
CA ALA A 203 3.76 -0.95 14.38
C ALA A 203 2.90 -2.14 13.91
N LEU A 204 1.63 -1.88 13.56
CA LEU A 204 0.72 -2.90 13.01
C LEU A 204 1.25 -3.46 11.69
N VAL A 205 1.64 -2.58 10.76
CA VAL A 205 2.14 -2.98 9.43
C VAL A 205 3.47 -3.69 9.56
N GLU A 206 4.40 -3.19 10.38
CA GLU A 206 5.72 -3.78 10.60
C GLU A 206 5.58 -5.20 11.18
N ALA A 207 4.69 -5.41 12.15
CA ALA A 207 4.43 -6.74 12.70
C ALA A 207 3.87 -7.71 11.65
N ALA A 208 2.94 -7.26 10.80
CA ALA A 208 2.38 -8.08 9.72
C ALA A 208 3.42 -8.39 8.63
N PHE A 209 4.22 -7.39 8.27
CA PHE A 209 5.26 -7.53 7.26
C PHE A 209 6.42 -8.41 7.74
N GLY A 210 6.81 -8.32 9.01
CA GLY A 210 7.80 -9.21 9.62
C GLY A 210 7.37 -10.68 9.53
N ARG A 211 6.12 -11.00 9.91
CA ARG A 211 5.58 -12.37 9.78
C ARG A 211 5.55 -12.86 8.33
N PHE A 212 5.27 -11.96 7.40
CA PHE A 212 5.31 -12.26 5.97
C PHE A 212 6.74 -12.57 5.49
N LEU A 213 7.73 -11.78 5.90
CA LEU A 213 9.12 -12.05 5.57
C LEU A 213 9.59 -13.38 6.18
N ASP A 214 9.21 -13.66 7.42
CA ASP A 214 9.52 -14.94 8.06
C ASP A 214 8.87 -16.12 7.30
N SER A 215 7.65 -15.96 6.77
CA SER A 215 7.00 -17.02 5.99
C SER A 215 7.64 -17.25 4.63
N LEU A 216 8.21 -16.20 4.01
CA LEU A 216 8.96 -16.32 2.76
C LEU A 216 10.36 -16.92 2.98
N ALA A 217 10.95 -16.69 4.16
CA ALA A 217 12.27 -17.21 4.51
C ALA A 217 12.25 -18.70 4.91
N ALA A 218 11.07 -19.23 5.29
CA ALA A 218 10.86 -20.61 5.72
C ALA A 218 10.67 -21.58 4.54
#